data_AF-A0A2H0BWK5-F1
#
_entry.id   AF-A0A2H0BWK5-F1
#
_cell.length_a   1.000
_cell.length_b   1.000
_cell.length_c   1.000
_cell.angle_alpha   90.00
_cell.angle_beta   90.00
_cell.angle_gamma   90.00
#
_symmetry.space_group_name_H-M   'P 1'
#
loop_
_entity.id
_entity.type
_entity.pdbx_description
1 polymer ?
#
loop_
_entity_poly.entity_id
_entity_poly.type
_entity_poly.pdbx_seq_one_letter_code
_entity_poly.pdbx_strand_id
1 'polypeptide(L)' 'MKVILSMAMSVNGIIADEDGSEDFLSHDNWIAFTKLANKIGSYIWGRKTYEAVIKWEGDYLDDL' A
#
# COMPACT_ATOMS: atom_id res chain seq x y z
N MET A 1 -4.37 4.29 -22.25
CA MET A 1 -4.09 3.55 -21.00
C MET A 1 -2.84 4.14 -20.37
N LYS A 2 -2.84 4.40 -19.05
CA LYS A 2 -1.67 4.89 -18.30
C LYS A 2 -1.39 3.91 -17.16
N VAL A 3 -0.10 3.62 -16.94
CA VAL A 3 0.37 2.86 -15.77
C VAL A 3 0.97 3.87 -14.81
N ILE A 4 0.51 3.86 -13.56
CA ILE A 4 0.96 4.79 -12.51
C ILE A 4 1.55 3.95 -11.39
N LEU A 5 2.79 4.24 -11.03
CA LEU A 5 3.41 3.69 -9.83
C LEU A 5 3.09 4.63 -8.66
N SER A 6 2.37 4.11 -7.66
CA SER A 6 2.15 4.78 -6.38
C SER A 6 2.89 4.01 -5.29
N MET A 7 3.70 4.70 -4.51
CA MET A 7 4.59 4.11 -3.52
C MET A 7 4.88 5.11 -2.41
N ALA A 8 4.81 4.67 -1.16
CA ALA A 8 5.38 5.39 -0.05
C ALA A 8 6.81 4.89 0.19
N MET A 9 7.72 5.78 0.58
CA MET A 9 9.13 5.45 0.80
C MET A 9 9.74 6.41 1.81
N SER A 10 10.80 5.97 2.48
CA SER A 10 11.64 6.84 3.29
C SER A 10 12.36 7.89 2.42
N VAL A 11 12.90 8.93 3.05
CA VAL A 11 13.66 9.98 2.35
C VAL A 11 14.91 9.43 1.63
N ASN A 12 15.48 8.34 2.13
CA ASN A 12 16.62 7.67 1.51
C ASN A 12 16.22 6.52 0.55
N GLY A 13 14.94 6.40 0.19
CA GLY A 13 14.46 5.51 -0.88
C GLY A 13 14.20 4.06 -0.46
N ILE A 14 14.05 3.79 0.83
CA ILE A 14 13.70 2.46 1.36
C ILE A 14 12.18 2.34 1.36
N ILE A 15 11.67 1.21 0.87
CA ILE A 15 10.22 0.96 0.72
C ILE A 15 9.70 -0.08 1.72
N ALA A 16 10.58 -0.94 2.22
CA ALA A 16 10.34 -1.93 3.26
C ALA A 16 11.70 -2.34 3.85
N ASP A 17 11.69 -2.93 5.04
CA ASP A 17 12.89 -3.58 5.60
C ASP A 17 13.17 -4.96 4.96
N GLU A 18 14.17 -5.68 5.50
CA GLU A 18 14.58 -6.99 4.97
C GLU A 18 13.51 -8.09 5.14
N ASP A 19 12.62 -7.93 6.12
CA ASP A 19 11.50 -8.84 6.39
C ASP A 19 10.22 -8.44 5.64
N GLY A 20 10.24 -7.28 4.99
CA GLY A 20 9.11 -6.71 4.25
C GLY A 20 8.16 -5.89 5.10
N SER A 21 8.57 -5.47 6.30
CA SER A 21 7.80 -4.55 7.14
C SER A 21 7.87 -3.13 6.61
N GLU A 22 6.77 -2.41 6.80
CA GLU A 22 6.57 -1.01 6.42
C GLU A 22 6.21 -0.14 7.64
N ASP A 23 6.53 -0.55 8.87
CA ASP A 23 6.12 0.11 10.13
C ASP A 23 6.55 1.59 10.25
N PHE A 24 7.48 2.06 9.42
CA PHE A 24 7.86 3.47 9.33
C PHE A 24 6.83 4.33 8.60
N LEU A 25 5.90 3.72 7.87
CA LEU A 25 4.77 4.39 7.22
C LEU A 25 3.65 4.62 8.22
N SER A 26 3.04 5.80 8.16
CA SER A 26 1.88 6.08 9.01
C SER A 26 0.61 5.48 8.42
N HIS A 27 -0.38 5.26 9.27
CA HIS A 27 -1.72 4.85 8.86
C HIS A 27 -2.35 5.80 7.81
N ASP A 28 -2.03 7.10 7.85
CA ASP A 28 -2.50 8.07 6.86
C ASP A 28 -1.99 7.78 5.44
N ASN A 29 -0.80 7.18 5.30
CA ASN A 29 -0.29 6.76 3.99
C ASN A 29 -1.21 5.72 3.35
N TRP A 30 -1.75 4.81 4.17
CA TRP A 30 -2.67 3.80 3.71
C TRP A 30 -4.03 4.39 3.29
N ILE A 31 -4.61 5.28 4.11
CA ILE A 31 -5.86 6.00 3.76
C ILE A 31 -5.70 6.76 2.44
N ALA A 32 -4.54 7.39 2.20
CA ALA A 32 -4.28 8.09 0.95
C ALA A 32 -4.23 7.12 -0.24
N PHE A 33 -3.62 5.95 -0.06
CA PHE A 33 -3.56 4.91 -1.07
C PHE A 33 -4.94 4.34 -1.40
N THR A 34 -5.79 4.01 -0.42
CA THR A 34 -7.13 3.46 -0.67
C THR A 34 -8.03 4.42 -1.43
N LYS A 35 -7.96 5.72 -1.12
CA LYS A 35 -8.64 6.78 -1.90
C LYS A 35 -8.17 6.84 -3.35
N LEU A 36 -6.87 6.67 -3.59
CA LEU A 36 -6.31 6.64 -4.93
C LEU A 36 -6.77 5.40 -5.70
N ALA A 37 -6.69 4.22 -5.07
CA ALA A 37 -7.09 2.95 -5.65
C ALA A 37 -8.57 2.95 -6.06
N ASN A 38 -9.47 3.40 -5.17
CA ASN A 38 -10.90 3.57 -5.47
C ASN A 38 -11.16 4.50 -6.66
N LYS A 39 -10.41 5.59 -6.75
CA LYS A 39 -10.54 6.55 -7.86
C LYS A 39 -10.11 5.96 -9.21
N ILE A 40 -9.11 5.08 -9.22
CA ILE A 40 -8.58 4.45 -10.44
C ILE A 40 -9.42 3.22 -10.83
N GLY A 41 -9.93 2.48 -9.86
CA GLY A 41 -10.76 1.28 -10.06
C GLY A 41 -10.00 0.03 -10.50
N SER A 42 -8.67 0.11 -10.62
CA SER A 42 -7.80 -1.03 -10.92
C SER A 42 -6.41 -0.79 -10.35
N TYR A 43 -5.87 -1.76 -9.61
CA TYR A 43 -4.55 -1.71 -9.00
C TYR A 43 -3.88 -3.08 -9.09
N ILE A 44 -2.55 -3.09 -9.03
CA ILE A 44 -1.72 -4.29 -9.15
C ILE A 44 -0.80 -4.34 -7.94
N TRP A 45 -0.79 -5.47 -7.24
CA TRP A 45 0.14 -5.73 -6.14
C TRP A 45 0.92 -7.02 -6.35
N GLY A 46 2.05 -7.11 -5.66
CA GLY A 46 2.72 -8.39 -5.45
C GLY A 46 1.95 -9.25 -4.46
N ARG A 47 2.07 -10.58 -4.60
CA ARG A 47 1.44 -11.56 -3.72
C ARG A 47 1.77 -11.32 -2.23
N LYS A 48 3.03 -11.00 -1.91
CA LYS A 48 3.45 -10.75 -0.52
C LYS A 48 2.78 -9.50 0.09
N THR A 49 2.66 -8.42 -0.69
CA THR A 49 1.95 -7.21 -0.26
C THR A 49 0.48 -7.53 0.02
N TYR A 50 -0.18 -8.29 -0.86
CA TYR A 50 -1.54 -8.75 -0.63
C TYR A 50 -1.66 -9.58 0.66
N GLU A 51 -0.77 -10.56 0.87
CA GLU A 51 -0.73 -11.39 2.09
C GLU A 51 -0.46 -10.59 3.38
N ALA A 52 0.24 -9.45 3.29
CA ALA A 52 0.48 -8.56 4.42
C ALA A 52 -0.76 -7.72 4.74
N VAL A 53 -1.33 -7.05 3.73
CA VAL A 53 -2.50 -6.18 3.89
C VAL A 53 -3.71 -6.93 4.44
N ILE A 54 -3.95 -8.17 4.00
CA ILE A 54 -5.10 -8.97 4.48
C ILE A 54 -5.00 -9.33 5.98
N LYS A 55 -3.84 -9.15 6.60
CA LYS A 55 -3.59 -9.41 8.02
C LYS A 55 -3.63 -8.15 8.87
N TRP A 56 -3.68 -6.97 8.26
CA TRP A 56 -3.71 -5.72 9.00
C TRP A 56 -5.04 -5.57 9.74
N GLU A 57 -4.98 -5.04 10.97
CA GLU A 57 -6.18 -4.77 11.76
C GLU A 57 -6.88 -3.51 11.24
N GLY A 58 -8.14 -3.66 10.84
CA GLY A 58 -8.93 -2.63 10.16
C GLY A 58 -9.42 -3.18 8.83
N ASP A 59 -10.68 -2.93 8.49
CA ASP A 59 -11.37 -3.45 7.30
C ASP A 59 -10.87 -2.76 5.99
N TYR A 60 -9.55 -2.66 5.82
CA TYR A 60 -8.90 -1.92 4.74
C TYR A 60 -9.15 -2.48 3.35
N LEU A 61 -9.48 -3.78 3.28
CA LEU A 61 -9.90 -4.42 2.04
C LEU A 61 -11.36 -4.13 1.74
N ASP A 62 -12.19 -3.87 2.74
CA ASP A 62 -13.58 -3.45 2.50
C ASP A 62 -13.62 -2.03 1.91
N ASP A 63 -12.57 -1.25 2.17
CA ASP A 63 -12.33 0.07 1.58
C ASP A 63 -11.76 0.02 0.15
N LEU A 64 -11.55 -1.16 -0.48
CA LEU A 64 -10.90 -1.31 -1.80
C LEU A 64 -11.71 -2.13 -2.80
#